data_AF-A0A3B4FCQ6-F1
#
_entry.id   AF-A0A3B4FCQ6-F1
#
_cell.length_a   1.000
_cell.length_b   1.000
_cell.length_c   1.000
_cell.angle_alpha   90.00
_cell.angle_beta   90.00
_cell.angle_gamma   90.00
#
_symmetry.space_group_name_H-M   'P 1'
#
loop_
_entity.id
_entity.type
_entity.pdbx_description
1 polymer ?
#
loop_
_entity_poly.entity_id
_entity_poly.type
_entity_poly.pdbx_seq_one_letter_code
_entity_poly.pdbx_strand_id
1 'polypeptide(L)'
;MGCNCSSDYSDSEWMENLDEICEHCNCPIPPQSCNPYTEQLIPYPSQMTPPTSPLPVNVVVAIYSYEPTHDGDLGFDKGDKLKILNKDDPEWYLAESLTTGQQGYIPYNFVALSTVETEPWFFRNISRNEAMRLLLAPGNTQGSFLIRESETAKGSYSLSVRDLDHNTGEGVKHYRIRNMDNGGFYITAKISFNSLKELVHHHSRDADGLCTKLVKPCQSRAPQKPWWQDEWEIPRESLKLERRLGAGQFGEVWMGVYNNDRKVAIKNLKMGTMSVEAFLAEANMMKNLQHPRLVRLFAVVTQEPIYIVTEYMENGSLVDYLKTTEGSNLPMNVLIEMSSQVADGMAFIEQKNYIHRDLRAANILVSHELICKVADFGLARLIEDNEYTAREGAKFPIKWTAPEAINYGTFSIKSDVWSFGILLTEIVTYGRIPYPGMSNPEVIQNLERSYRMPQPDNCSDALYSIMCHCWKENPEERPTFEYLRNVLEDFFTSTERQYQE
;
A
#
# COMPACT_ATOMS: atom_id res chain seq x y z
N MET A 1 32.32 65.61 -0.03
CA MET A 1 33.15 65.29 -1.21
C MET A 1 32.90 63.84 -1.57
N GLY A 2 32.40 63.42 -2.72
CA GLY A 2 31.78 64.10 -3.85
C GLY A 2 30.81 63.11 -4.51
N CYS A 3 29.76 63.66 -5.13
CA CYS A 3 28.80 62.94 -5.97
C CYS A 3 29.43 62.55 -7.31
N ASN A 4 28.85 61.54 -7.97
CA ASN A 4 28.89 61.43 -9.42
C ASN A 4 27.52 60.95 -9.93
N CYS A 5 26.83 61.80 -10.67
CA CYS A 5 25.58 61.57 -11.37
C CYS A 5 25.80 61.84 -12.86
N SER A 6 25.21 61.02 -13.75
CA SER A 6 24.68 61.42 -15.08
C SER A 6 23.91 60.19 -15.62
N SER A 7 22.57 60.24 -15.73
CA SER A 7 21.72 60.78 -16.82
C SER A 7 21.66 59.81 -18.03
N ASP A 8 20.50 59.41 -18.57
CA ASP A 8 19.44 60.26 -19.15
C ASP A 8 18.03 59.65 -19.09
N TYR A 9 17.08 60.57 -19.29
CA TYR A 9 15.62 60.57 -19.14
C TYR A 9 14.82 59.90 -20.28
N SER A 10 13.56 59.55 -19.96
CA SER A 10 12.43 59.85 -20.85
C SER A 10 11.20 60.25 -20.02
N ASP A 11 10.77 61.50 -20.23
CA ASP A 11 9.64 62.19 -19.59
C ASP A 11 8.27 61.69 -20.07
N SER A 12 7.32 61.65 -19.14
CA SER A 12 5.93 62.14 -19.28
C SER A 12 5.20 61.84 -17.94
N GLU A 13 4.48 62.71 -17.26
CA GLU A 13 4.13 64.12 -17.42
C GLU A 13 3.28 64.49 -16.17
N TRP A 14 3.39 65.73 -15.69
CA TRP A 14 2.49 66.48 -14.79
C TRP A 14 2.79 66.62 -13.28
N MET A 15 2.90 67.92 -12.95
CA MET A 15 3.34 68.63 -11.77
C MET A 15 2.32 68.75 -10.63
N GLU A 16 2.87 68.87 -9.41
CA GLU A 16 2.54 69.82 -8.33
C GLU A 16 1.09 69.94 -7.82
N ASN A 17 0.90 69.61 -6.53
CA ASN A 17 0.46 70.51 -5.44
C ASN A 17 0.35 69.71 -4.12
N LEU A 18 1.19 70.00 -3.14
CA LEU A 18 0.87 70.74 -1.89
C LEU A 18 -0.13 70.03 -0.95
N ASP A 19 0.45 69.18 -0.09
CA ASP A 19 0.18 69.03 1.35
C ASP A 19 -1.12 69.62 1.92
N GLU A 20 -2.19 68.81 1.99
CA GLU A 20 -3.25 69.03 2.99
C GLU A 20 -2.88 68.32 4.29
N ILE A 21 -2.44 69.14 5.24
CA ILE A 21 -2.06 68.76 6.59
C ILE A 21 -3.15 69.27 7.55
N CYS A 22 -3.56 68.45 8.52
CA CYS A 22 -4.54 68.83 9.54
C CYS A 22 -4.01 69.98 10.45
N GLU A 23 -4.69 71.13 10.48
CA GLU A 23 -4.32 72.34 11.26
C GLU A 23 -4.36 72.18 12.80
N HIS A 24 -4.60 70.98 13.33
CA HIS A 24 -4.55 70.70 14.77
C HIS A 24 -3.50 69.67 15.19
N CYS A 25 -2.97 68.85 14.28
CA CYS A 25 -2.02 67.79 14.64
C CYS A 25 -0.89 67.53 13.62
N ASN A 26 -0.85 68.27 12.53
CA ASN A 26 0.22 68.26 11.53
C ASN A 26 0.55 66.91 10.84
N CYS A 27 -0.45 66.02 10.70
CA CYS A 27 -0.33 64.75 9.97
C CYS A 27 -1.11 64.75 8.63
N PRO A 28 -0.71 63.91 7.63
CA PRO A 28 -1.40 63.80 6.34
C PRO A 28 -2.77 63.10 6.43
N ILE A 29 -3.76 63.58 5.69
CA ILE A 29 -5.13 63.01 5.66
C ILE A 29 -5.23 61.98 4.52
N PRO A 30 -5.60 60.71 4.77
CA PRO A 30 -5.83 59.73 3.71
C PRO A 30 -7.20 59.94 3.02
N PRO A 31 -7.30 59.75 1.69
CA PRO A 31 -8.54 59.95 0.95
C PRO A 31 -9.60 58.90 1.30
N GLN A 32 -10.81 59.35 1.65
CA GLN A 32 -12.03 58.54 1.79
C GLN A 32 -13.03 58.87 0.67
N SER A 33 -13.53 57.84 -0.02
CA SER A 33 -14.96 57.58 -0.34
C SER A 33 -15.05 56.42 -1.35
N CYS A 34 -16.05 55.55 -1.42
CA CYS A 34 -17.48 55.64 -1.10
C CYS A 34 -18.03 54.31 -0.55
N ASN A 35 -18.98 54.43 0.38
CA ASN A 35 -19.93 53.39 0.81
C ASN A 35 -21.13 53.37 -0.18
N PRO A 36 -21.93 52.28 -0.32
CA PRO A 36 -23.18 52.27 0.45
C PRO A 36 -23.85 50.88 0.60
N TYR A 37 -23.54 50.06 1.60
CA TYR A 37 -24.52 49.08 2.13
C TYR A 37 -24.20 48.77 3.59
N THR A 38 -25.14 49.11 4.48
CA THR A 38 -25.15 48.68 5.88
C THR A 38 -25.31 47.17 5.94
N GLU A 39 -24.23 46.43 6.16
CA GLU A 39 -24.32 45.07 6.66
C GLU A 39 -24.32 45.10 8.18
N GLN A 40 -25.46 44.68 8.75
CA GLN A 40 -25.57 44.28 10.14
C GLN A 40 -24.47 43.26 10.43
N LEU A 41 -23.74 43.46 11.53
CA LEU A 41 -22.86 42.44 12.09
C LEU A 41 -23.67 41.16 12.31
N ILE A 42 -23.48 40.15 11.45
CA ILE A 42 -23.93 38.79 11.72
C ILE A 42 -22.96 38.24 12.77
N PRO A 43 -23.43 37.89 13.97
CA PRO A 43 -22.58 37.18 14.92
C PRO A 43 -22.25 35.83 14.30
N TYR A 44 -20.96 35.52 14.17
CA TYR A 44 -20.53 34.15 13.92
C TYR A 44 -21.12 33.30 15.05
N PRO A 45 -21.95 32.27 14.75
CA PRO A 45 -22.16 31.24 15.73
C PRO A 45 -20.79 30.62 15.98
N SER A 46 -20.29 30.80 17.20
CA SER A 46 -19.20 30.01 17.74
C SER A 46 -19.66 28.56 17.83
N GLN A 47 -19.60 27.86 16.69
CA GLN A 47 -19.52 26.42 16.61
C GLN A 47 -18.17 26.12 15.95
N MET A 48 -17.11 26.24 16.74
CA MET A 48 -15.92 25.43 16.50
C MET A 48 -16.34 23.99 16.77
N THR A 49 -16.73 23.26 15.73
CA THR A 49 -16.59 21.81 15.81
C THR A 49 -15.11 21.52 15.96
N PRO A 50 -14.67 20.77 16.99
CA PRO A 50 -13.29 20.31 17.05
C PRO A 50 -12.97 19.54 15.75
N PRO A 51 -11.73 19.57 15.24
CA PRO A 51 -11.37 18.88 13.99
C PRO A 51 -11.51 17.36 14.03
N THR A 52 -11.86 16.81 15.20
CA THR A 52 -12.23 15.42 15.44
C THR A 52 -13.74 15.17 15.45
N SER A 53 -14.58 16.17 15.17
CA SER A 53 -16.01 15.93 14.99
C SER A 53 -16.21 14.99 13.80
N PRO A 54 -16.79 13.80 13.99
CA PRO A 54 -17.14 12.95 12.87
C PRO A 54 -18.01 13.76 11.90
N LEU A 55 -17.81 13.56 10.60
CA LEU A 55 -18.75 14.10 9.61
C LEU A 55 -20.17 13.66 10.00
N PRO A 56 -21.21 14.45 9.66
CA PRO A 56 -22.59 14.02 9.87
C PRO A 56 -22.76 12.56 9.40
N VAL A 57 -23.53 11.76 10.13
CA VAL A 57 -23.63 10.31 9.87
C VAL A 57 -23.85 10.05 8.39
N ASN A 58 -22.98 9.23 7.80
CA ASN A 58 -22.95 8.86 6.39
C ASN A 58 -22.61 9.98 5.39
N VAL A 59 -22.06 11.11 5.81
CA VAL A 59 -21.52 12.13 4.89
C VAL A 59 -20.02 11.94 4.72
N VAL A 60 -19.56 12.01 3.48
CA VAL A 60 -18.14 11.92 3.10
C VAL A 60 -17.76 13.13 2.26
N VAL A 61 -16.46 13.40 2.15
CA VAL A 61 -15.91 14.49 1.34
C VAL A 61 -15.02 13.92 0.24
N ALA A 62 -15.22 14.35 -1.00
CA ALA A 62 -14.35 13.97 -2.12
C ALA A 62 -12.94 14.57 -1.93
N ILE A 63 -11.92 13.71 -1.89
CA ILE A 63 -10.51 14.11 -1.78
C ILE A 63 -9.81 14.18 -3.16
N TYR A 64 -10.44 13.58 -4.18
CA TYR A 64 -10.08 13.66 -5.59
C TYR A 64 -11.34 13.92 -6.43
N SER A 65 -11.18 14.48 -7.64
CA SER A 65 -12.26 14.52 -8.63
C SER A 65 -12.40 13.16 -9.31
N TYR A 66 -13.61 12.82 -9.72
CA TYR A 66 -13.92 11.56 -10.40
C TYR A 66 -14.80 11.84 -11.62
N GLU A 67 -14.32 11.40 -12.78
CA GLU A 67 -15.09 11.43 -14.02
C GLU A 67 -15.83 10.09 -14.20
N PRO A 68 -17.17 10.14 -14.38
CA PRO A 68 -17.98 8.94 -14.58
C PRO A 68 -17.67 8.31 -15.94
N THR A 69 -17.47 6.98 -15.98
CA THR A 69 -17.19 6.24 -17.22
C THR A 69 -18.09 5.03 -17.42
N HIS A 70 -19.00 4.75 -16.48
CA HIS A 70 -19.85 3.56 -16.48
C HIS A 70 -21.29 3.92 -16.19
N ASP A 71 -22.24 3.17 -16.74
CA ASP A 71 -23.64 3.39 -16.41
C ASP A 71 -23.89 3.14 -14.91
N GLY A 72 -24.34 4.19 -14.21
CA GLY A 72 -24.67 4.13 -12.79
C GLY A 72 -23.58 4.61 -11.84
N ASP A 73 -22.40 5.02 -12.32
CA ASP A 73 -21.45 5.77 -11.48
C ASP A 73 -21.82 7.26 -11.38
N LEU A 74 -21.35 7.90 -10.30
CA LEU A 74 -21.64 9.30 -10.00
C LEU A 74 -20.35 10.11 -10.08
N GLY A 75 -20.31 11.08 -11.00
CA GLY A 75 -19.25 12.07 -11.11
C GLY A 75 -19.28 13.10 -9.98
N PHE A 76 -18.10 13.54 -9.54
CA PHE A 76 -17.96 14.58 -8.50
C PHE A 76 -16.62 15.30 -8.60
N ASP A 77 -16.57 16.52 -8.06
CA ASP A 77 -15.36 17.32 -7.95
C ASP A 77 -14.73 17.20 -6.56
N LYS A 78 -13.41 17.39 -6.50
CA LYS A 78 -12.68 17.46 -5.24
C LYS A 78 -13.31 18.53 -4.32
N GLY A 79 -13.67 18.11 -3.10
CA GLY A 79 -14.31 18.93 -2.10
C GLY A 79 -15.83 18.74 -2.00
N ASP A 80 -16.45 18.04 -2.96
CA ASP A 80 -17.88 17.74 -2.91
C ASP A 80 -18.25 16.91 -1.69
N LYS A 81 -19.45 17.18 -1.16
CA LYS A 81 -20.02 16.42 -0.04
C LYS A 81 -21.04 15.42 -0.57
N LEU A 82 -20.84 14.16 -0.23
CA LEU A 82 -21.65 13.05 -0.71
C LEU A 82 -22.25 12.33 0.50
N LYS A 83 -23.51 11.93 0.39
CA LYS A 83 -24.19 11.12 1.42
C LYS A 83 -24.17 9.66 0.98
N ILE A 84 -23.53 8.82 1.76
CA ILE A 84 -23.49 7.37 1.54
C ILE A 84 -24.87 6.78 1.84
N LEU A 85 -25.40 6.07 0.86
CA LEU A 85 -26.67 5.34 0.92
C LEU A 85 -26.43 3.86 1.21
N ASN A 86 -25.41 3.25 0.58
CA ASN A 86 -25.06 1.83 0.75
C ASN A 86 -23.53 1.61 0.68
N LYS A 87 -23.02 0.64 1.45
CA LYS A 87 -21.61 0.18 1.51
C LYS A 87 -21.46 -1.35 1.34
N ASP A 88 -22.45 -2.02 0.74
CA ASP A 88 -22.44 -3.47 0.56
C ASP A 88 -21.25 -3.92 -0.31
N ASP A 89 -20.89 -3.12 -1.32
CA ASP A 89 -19.65 -3.33 -2.06
C ASP A 89 -18.45 -2.64 -1.37
N PRO A 90 -17.32 -3.34 -1.20
CA PRO A 90 -16.17 -2.83 -0.46
C PRO A 90 -15.42 -1.71 -1.19
N GLU A 91 -15.57 -1.58 -2.50
CA GLU A 91 -14.82 -0.64 -3.33
C GLU A 91 -15.68 0.48 -3.96
N TRP A 92 -16.97 0.24 -4.10
CA TRP A 92 -17.93 1.16 -4.71
C TRP A 92 -19.09 1.40 -3.76
N TYR A 93 -19.18 2.62 -3.23
CA TYR A 93 -20.29 3.00 -2.36
C TYR A 93 -21.41 3.62 -3.18
N LEU A 94 -22.66 3.26 -2.90
CA LEU A 94 -23.80 3.99 -3.45
C LEU A 94 -23.94 5.29 -2.67
N ALA A 95 -23.93 6.43 -3.36
CA ALA A 95 -23.99 7.75 -2.74
C ALA A 95 -24.94 8.69 -3.47
N GLU A 96 -25.32 9.76 -2.77
CA GLU A 96 -26.08 10.89 -3.28
C GLU A 96 -25.24 12.17 -3.16
N SER A 97 -25.12 12.93 -4.25
CA SER A 97 -24.48 14.24 -4.20
C SER A 97 -25.38 15.22 -3.46
N LEU A 98 -24.86 15.84 -2.40
CA LEU A 98 -25.61 16.86 -1.65
C LEU A 98 -25.74 18.17 -2.42
N THR A 99 -24.95 18.36 -3.48
CA THR A 99 -24.99 19.55 -4.35
C THR A 99 -26.02 19.38 -5.46
N THR A 100 -26.05 18.21 -6.12
CA THR A 100 -26.86 17.99 -7.32
C THR A 100 -28.10 17.12 -7.07
N GLY A 101 -28.17 16.40 -5.95
CA GLY A 101 -29.22 15.42 -5.65
C GLY A 101 -29.13 14.14 -6.47
N GLN A 102 -28.12 13.99 -7.35
CA GLN A 102 -27.94 12.79 -8.16
C GLN A 102 -27.41 11.63 -7.33
N GLN A 103 -27.82 10.42 -7.68
CA GLN A 103 -27.41 9.19 -7.03
C GLN A 103 -26.63 8.31 -8.00
N GLY A 104 -25.62 7.61 -7.48
CA GLY A 104 -24.83 6.63 -8.22
C GLY A 104 -23.67 6.09 -7.39
N TYR A 105 -22.92 5.16 -7.98
CA TYR A 105 -21.77 4.55 -7.33
C TYR A 105 -20.54 5.46 -7.37
N ILE A 106 -19.83 5.54 -6.25
CA ILE A 106 -18.59 6.31 -6.12
C ILE A 106 -17.46 5.41 -5.62
N PRO A 107 -16.22 5.63 -6.07
CA PRO A 107 -15.09 4.85 -5.60
C PRO A 107 -14.72 5.23 -4.16
N TYR A 108 -14.68 4.24 -3.26
CA TYR A 108 -14.47 4.47 -1.84
C TYR A 108 -13.15 5.19 -1.51
N ASN A 109 -12.11 4.93 -2.31
CA ASN A 109 -10.77 5.47 -2.12
C ASN A 109 -10.62 6.91 -2.62
N PHE A 110 -11.69 7.50 -3.19
CA PHE A 110 -11.72 8.90 -3.61
C PHE A 110 -12.39 9.81 -2.57
N VAL A 111 -12.89 9.24 -1.48
CA VAL A 111 -13.62 9.97 -0.45
C VAL A 111 -13.04 9.77 0.94
N ALA A 112 -13.10 10.82 1.76
CA ALA A 112 -12.72 10.83 3.16
C ALA A 112 -13.94 10.61 4.05
N LEU A 113 -13.84 9.68 5.01
CA LEU A 113 -14.90 9.41 5.99
C LEU A 113 -14.86 10.34 7.21
N SER A 114 -13.74 11.03 7.39
CA SER A 114 -13.51 11.92 8.52
C SER A 114 -12.81 13.20 8.07
N THR A 115 -12.91 14.24 8.89
CA THR A 115 -12.26 15.53 8.65
C THR A 115 -10.73 15.45 8.65
N VAL A 116 -10.13 14.48 9.34
CA VAL A 116 -8.67 14.28 9.29
C VAL A 116 -8.22 13.65 7.97
N GLU A 117 -9.04 12.79 7.37
CA GLU A 117 -8.75 12.14 6.09
C GLU A 117 -8.74 13.12 4.90
N THR A 118 -9.25 14.34 5.06
CA THR A 118 -9.16 15.37 4.02
C THR A 118 -7.81 16.10 4.03
N GLU A 119 -7.02 15.95 5.10
CA GLU A 119 -5.75 16.63 5.23
C GLU A 119 -4.67 15.94 4.39
N PRO A 120 -3.88 16.68 3.59
CA PRO A 120 -2.93 16.11 2.63
C PRO A 120 -1.75 15.37 3.27
N TRP A 121 -1.52 15.57 4.56
CA TRP A 121 -0.49 14.90 5.34
C TRP A 121 -1.00 13.65 6.07
N PHE A 122 -2.31 13.36 6.01
CA PHE A 122 -2.88 12.18 6.65
C PHE A 122 -2.95 11.00 5.68
N PHE A 123 -2.36 9.89 6.07
CA PHE A 123 -2.32 8.66 5.29
C PHE A 123 -3.01 7.55 6.07
N ARG A 124 -4.19 7.15 5.59
CA ARG A 124 -5.00 6.12 6.22
C ARG A 124 -4.41 4.73 5.95
N ASN A 125 -4.41 3.88 6.98
CA ASN A 125 -4.05 2.46 6.88
C ASN A 125 -2.67 2.16 6.26
N ILE A 126 -1.67 3.04 6.43
CA ILE A 126 -0.30 2.74 5.99
C ILE A 126 0.56 2.24 7.17
N SER A 127 1.42 1.26 6.89
CA SER A 127 2.35 0.72 7.88
C SER A 127 3.52 1.66 8.16
N ARG A 128 4.30 1.39 9.22
CA ARG A 128 5.58 2.09 9.47
C ARG A 128 6.50 2.01 8.25
N ASN A 129 6.66 0.81 7.71
CA ASN A 129 7.57 0.56 6.60
C ASN A 129 7.05 1.18 5.30
N GLU A 130 5.73 1.17 5.07
CA GLU A 130 5.10 1.92 3.97
C GLU A 130 5.39 3.41 4.09
N ALA A 131 5.21 3.98 5.28
CA ALA A 131 5.52 5.38 5.55
C ALA A 131 7.00 5.71 5.28
N MET A 132 7.92 4.82 5.68
CA MET A 132 9.35 4.98 5.39
C MET A 132 9.60 5.00 3.88
N ARG A 133 9.01 4.05 3.15
CA ARG A 133 9.18 3.94 1.69
C ARG A 133 8.64 5.17 0.96
N LEU A 134 7.43 5.59 1.29
CA LEU A 134 6.80 6.79 0.72
C LEU A 134 7.65 8.03 0.99
N LEU A 135 8.10 8.22 2.23
CA LEU A 135 8.91 9.36 2.60
C LEU A 135 10.28 9.36 1.93
N LEU A 136 10.92 8.21 1.76
CA LEU A 136 12.23 8.09 1.10
C LEU A 136 12.14 8.14 -0.44
N ALA A 137 10.96 8.00 -1.02
CA ALA A 137 10.76 8.07 -2.46
C ALA A 137 11.24 9.42 -3.06
N PRO A 138 11.65 9.43 -4.34
CA PRO A 138 11.99 10.66 -5.05
C PRO A 138 10.85 11.69 -5.00
N GLY A 139 11.21 12.97 -4.81
CA GLY A 139 10.24 14.08 -4.68
C GLY A 139 10.01 14.55 -3.25
N ASN A 140 10.33 13.71 -2.25
CA ASN A 140 10.39 14.10 -0.85
C ASN A 140 11.77 14.64 -0.46
N THR A 141 11.83 15.48 0.57
CA THR A 141 13.05 16.16 1.04
C THR A 141 13.13 16.08 2.57
N GLN A 142 14.25 16.51 3.17
CA GLN A 142 14.33 16.63 4.63
C GLN A 142 13.15 17.45 5.17
N GLY A 143 12.52 16.95 6.25
CA GLY A 143 11.31 17.53 6.83
C GLY A 143 10.02 17.17 6.08
N SER A 144 10.07 16.37 5.00
CA SER A 144 8.87 15.71 4.47
C SER A 144 8.26 14.83 5.57
N PHE A 145 6.93 14.86 5.71
CA PHE A 145 6.26 14.15 6.80
C PHE A 145 4.88 13.61 6.43
N LEU A 146 4.41 12.65 7.21
CA LEU A 146 3.03 12.18 7.18
C LEU A 146 2.57 11.78 8.58
N ILE A 147 1.25 11.79 8.79
CA ILE A 147 0.60 11.21 9.97
C ILE A 147 -0.22 10.01 9.52
N ARG A 148 -0.13 8.94 10.29
CA ARG A 148 -0.83 7.68 10.07
C ARG A 148 -1.40 7.17 11.38
N GLU A 149 -2.35 6.23 11.29
CA GLU A 149 -2.80 5.50 12.48
C GLU A 149 -1.66 4.66 13.07
N SER A 150 -1.65 4.52 14.39
CA SER A 150 -0.61 3.77 15.10
C SER A 150 -0.90 2.28 15.03
N GLU A 151 0.01 1.50 14.45
CA GLU A 151 -0.08 0.03 14.39
C GLU A 151 -0.09 -0.60 15.78
N THR A 152 0.71 -0.06 16.69
CA THR A 152 0.86 -0.59 18.05
C THR A 152 -0.21 -0.12 19.04
N ALA A 153 -1.10 0.79 18.64
CA ALA A 153 -2.06 1.42 19.56
C ALA A 153 -3.31 1.93 18.85
N LYS A 154 -4.38 1.12 18.91
CA LYS A 154 -5.67 1.46 18.30
C LYS A 154 -6.17 2.84 18.76
N GLY A 155 -6.57 3.66 17.80
CA GLY A 155 -7.06 5.02 18.02
C GLY A 155 -5.98 6.07 18.27
N SER A 156 -4.70 5.69 18.41
CA SER A 156 -3.58 6.62 18.46
C SER A 156 -2.99 6.85 17.07
N TYR A 157 -2.13 7.88 16.94
CA TYR A 157 -1.49 8.23 15.68
C TYR A 157 0.03 8.17 15.78
N SER A 158 0.71 8.13 14.65
CA SER A 158 2.15 8.22 14.53
C SER A 158 2.53 9.28 13.50
N LEU A 159 3.42 10.20 13.87
CA LEU A 159 4.07 11.14 12.96
C LEU A 159 5.35 10.51 12.44
N SER A 160 5.53 10.47 11.12
CA SER A 160 6.75 9.97 10.46
C SER A 160 7.41 11.12 9.69
N VAL A 161 8.70 11.35 9.90
CA VAL A 161 9.44 12.51 9.35
C VAL A 161 10.73 12.03 8.68
N ARG A 162 10.95 12.43 7.42
CA ARG A 162 12.22 12.23 6.71
C ARG A 162 13.27 13.15 7.29
N ASP A 163 14.39 12.57 7.68
CA ASP A 163 15.51 13.26 8.30
C ASP A 163 16.82 12.94 7.59
N LEU A 164 17.76 13.87 7.66
CA LEU A 164 19.11 13.71 7.14
C LEU A 164 20.09 13.96 8.29
N ASP A 165 20.46 12.87 8.96
CA ASP A 165 21.37 12.91 10.10
C ASP A 165 22.82 12.89 9.59
N HIS A 166 23.68 13.75 10.15
CA HIS A 166 25.09 13.84 9.73
C HIS A 166 25.92 12.59 10.03
N ASN A 167 25.51 11.76 10.99
CA ASN A 167 26.22 10.55 11.41
C ASN A 167 25.59 9.29 10.81
N THR A 168 24.26 9.20 10.77
CA THR A 168 23.55 7.99 10.29
C THR A 168 23.07 8.09 8.84
N GLY A 169 23.20 9.25 8.20
CA GLY A 169 22.72 9.49 6.84
C GLY A 169 21.21 9.71 6.78
N GLU A 170 20.66 9.50 5.59
CA GLU A 170 19.23 9.68 5.32
C GLU A 170 18.38 8.58 5.98
N GLY A 171 17.29 8.98 6.64
CA GLY A 171 16.39 8.06 7.30
C GLY A 171 15.02 8.66 7.61
N VAL A 172 14.19 7.90 8.32
CA VAL A 172 12.87 8.33 8.75
C VAL A 172 12.74 8.12 10.26
N LYS A 173 12.35 9.16 10.98
CA LYS A 173 12.09 9.14 12.42
C LYS A 173 10.59 9.05 12.67
N HIS A 174 10.18 8.26 13.67
CA HIS A 174 8.78 8.07 14.03
C HIS A 174 8.53 8.54 15.46
N TYR A 175 7.49 9.36 15.62
CA TYR A 175 7.04 9.91 16.90
C TYR A 175 5.63 9.44 17.18
N ARG A 176 5.39 8.95 18.40
CA ARG A 176 4.07 8.50 18.81
C ARG A 176 3.25 9.72 19.22
N ILE A 177 2.09 9.90 18.59
CA ILE A 177 1.11 10.91 18.98
C ILE A 177 0.12 10.24 19.92
N ARG A 178 0.09 10.71 21.17
CA ARG A 178 -0.78 10.19 22.21
C ARG A 178 -2.04 11.05 22.33
N ASN A 179 -3.14 10.39 22.66
CA ASN A 179 -4.41 11.05 22.94
C ASN A 179 -4.49 11.38 24.43
N MET A 180 -5.09 12.52 24.77
CA MET A 180 -5.44 12.89 26.15
C MET A 180 -6.88 12.49 26.46
N ASP A 181 -7.16 12.15 27.72
CA ASP A 181 -8.51 11.74 28.17
C ASP A 181 -9.57 12.83 27.98
N ASN A 182 -9.16 14.11 28.01
CA ASN A 182 -10.02 15.28 27.85
C ASN A 182 -10.19 15.75 26.39
N GLY A 183 -9.68 14.99 25.42
CA GLY A 183 -9.67 15.37 24.01
C GLY A 183 -8.50 16.30 23.70
N GLY A 184 -7.46 15.75 23.06
CA GLY A 184 -6.25 16.47 22.70
C GLY A 184 -5.15 15.51 22.28
N PHE A 185 -4.10 16.05 21.65
CA PHE A 185 -2.99 15.30 21.07
C PHE A 185 -1.67 15.86 21.56
N TYR A 186 -0.69 15.01 21.81
CA TYR A 186 0.67 15.44 22.11
C TYR A 186 1.70 14.40 21.67
N ILE A 187 2.92 14.88 21.43
CA ILE A 187 4.11 14.02 21.26
C ILE A 187 4.87 13.98 22.59
N THR A 188 5.21 15.17 23.13
CA THR A 188 5.77 15.32 24.47
C THR A 188 4.72 15.88 25.42
N ALA A 189 4.73 15.44 26.69
CA ALA A 189 3.74 15.90 27.67
C ALA A 189 3.84 17.41 28.00
N LYS A 190 4.86 18.10 27.49
CA LYS A 190 5.07 19.55 27.70
C LYS A 190 4.16 20.41 26.82
N ILE A 191 3.77 19.91 25.66
CA ILE A 191 3.01 20.67 24.67
C ILE A 191 1.87 19.80 24.15
N SER A 192 0.64 20.26 24.36
CA SER A 192 -0.58 19.59 23.92
C SER A 192 -1.36 20.45 22.92
N PHE A 193 -2.08 19.80 22.03
CA PHE A 193 -2.84 20.42 20.95
C PHE A 193 -4.28 19.93 20.96
N ASN A 194 -5.24 20.77 20.58
CA ASN A 194 -6.65 20.35 20.51
C ASN A 194 -6.93 19.51 19.25
N SER A 195 -6.04 19.56 18.27
CA SER A 195 -6.15 18.80 17.02
C SER A 195 -4.80 18.43 16.42
N LEU A 196 -4.80 17.39 15.57
CA LEU A 196 -3.64 17.02 14.77
C LEU A 196 -3.19 18.17 13.83
N LYS A 197 -4.14 19.00 13.36
CA LYS A 197 -3.84 20.15 12.51
C LYS A 197 -3.04 21.23 13.25
N GLU A 198 -3.41 21.51 14.50
CA GLU A 198 -2.65 22.41 15.37
C GLU A 198 -1.25 21.87 15.67
N LEU A 199 -1.14 20.57 15.94
CA LEU A 199 0.13 19.87 16.13
C LEU A 199 1.05 20.03 14.91
N VAL A 200 0.52 19.77 13.71
CA VAL A 200 1.28 19.94 12.45
C VAL A 200 1.69 21.39 12.26
N HIS A 201 0.77 22.34 12.41
CA HIS A 201 1.06 23.77 12.21
C HIS A 201 2.13 24.30 13.17
N HIS A 202 2.10 23.87 14.43
CA HIS A 202 3.14 24.18 15.40
C HIS A 202 4.49 23.60 14.98
N HIS A 203 4.54 22.29 14.69
CA HIS A 203 5.79 21.63 14.33
C HIS A 203 6.35 22.00 12.94
N SER A 204 5.54 22.67 12.11
CA SER A 204 6.01 23.32 10.88
C SER A 204 6.73 24.64 11.12
N ARG A 205 6.45 25.31 12.25
CA ARG A 205 7.10 26.58 12.63
C ARG A 205 8.36 26.33 13.46
N ASP A 206 8.30 25.39 14.40
CA ASP A 206 9.41 25.00 15.24
C ASP A 206 9.53 23.48 15.36
N ALA A 207 10.74 22.94 15.48
CA ALA A 207 10.92 21.51 15.65
C ALA A 207 10.47 21.07 17.05
N ASP A 208 10.71 21.89 18.08
CA ASP A 208 10.29 21.67 19.47
C ASP A 208 10.50 20.23 19.97
N GLY A 209 11.71 19.69 19.70
CA GLY A 209 12.13 18.35 20.10
C GLY A 209 12.02 17.29 19.00
N LEU A 210 11.41 17.60 17.86
CA LEU A 210 11.53 16.75 16.65
C LEU A 210 12.93 16.86 16.05
N CYS A 211 13.33 15.83 15.30
CA CYS A 211 14.61 15.77 14.57
C CYS A 211 14.78 16.93 13.58
N THR A 212 13.69 17.40 12.99
CA THR A 212 13.66 18.58 12.12
C THR A 212 12.25 19.17 12.08
N LYS A 213 12.12 20.39 11.54
CA LYS A 213 10.83 21.05 11.33
C LYS A 213 10.03 20.31 10.26
N LEU A 214 8.71 20.33 10.38
CA LEU A 214 7.83 19.82 9.33
C LEU A 214 7.82 20.80 8.15
N VAL A 215 8.28 20.34 7.00
CA VAL A 215 8.45 21.20 5.82
C VAL A 215 7.30 21.04 4.84
N LYS A 216 7.00 19.80 4.45
CA LYS A 216 5.93 19.51 3.48
C LYS A 216 5.31 18.14 3.71
N PRO A 217 4.01 17.96 3.43
CA PRO A 217 3.40 16.63 3.39
C PRO A 217 4.16 15.70 2.44
N CYS A 218 4.18 14.41 2.76
CA CYS A 218 4.67 13.37 1.88
C CYS A 218 3.90 13.41 0.57
N GLN A 219 4.60 13.35 -0.56
CA GLN A 219 3.93 13.27 -1.85
C GLN A 219 3.17 11.94 -1.95
N SER A 220 1.86 12.00 -2.20
CA SER A 220 1.02 10.86 -2.57
C SER A 220 0.66 10.94 -4.05
N ARG A 221 0.44 9.78 -4.66
CA ARG A 221 -0.17 9.68 -6.00
C ARG A 221 -1.67 9.63 -5.85
N ALA A 222 -2.37 10.13 -6.87
CA ALA A 222 -3.81 9.92 -6.95
C ALA A 222 -4.10 8.40 -6.95
N PRO A 223 -5.11 7.94 -6.19
CA PRO A 223 -5.46 6.54 -6.15
C PRO A 223 -5.92 6.05 -7.53
N GLN A 224 -5.62 4.81 -7.87
CA GLN A 224 -6.22 4.19 -9.05
C GLN A 224 -7.72 3.96 -8.83
N LYS A 225 -8.52 4.18 -9.88
CA LYS A 225 -9.93 3.79 -9.92
C LYS A 225 -10.06 2.28 -9.63
N PRO A 226 -10.92 1.86 -8.69
CA PRO A 226 -11.23 0.45 -8.49
C PRO A 226 -11.76 -0.20 -9.77
N TRP A 227 -11.61 -1.53 -9.91
CA TRP A 227 -12.18 -2.23 -11.06
C TRP A 227 -13.71 -2.18 -10.99
N TRP A 228 -14.41 -1.98 -12.11
CA TRP A 228 -15.87 -1.92 -12.11
C TRP A 228 -16.46 -3.31 -11.86
N GLN A 229 -17.48 -3.41 -10.99
CA GLN A 229 -18.00 -4.71 -10.52
C GLN A 229 -18.48 -5.62 -11.66
N ASP A 230 -19.09 -5.04 -12.69
CA ASP A 230 -19.68 -5.77 -13.81
C ASP A 230 -18.68 -6.09 -14.94
N GLU A 231 -17.44 -5.58 -14.87
CA GLU A 231 -16.40 -5.83 -15.89
C GLU A 231 -15.65 -7.15 -15.64
N TRP A 232 -16.39 -8.24 -15.44
CA TRP A 232 -15.79 -9.56 -15.18
C TRP A 232 -15.37 -10.29 -16.45
N GLU A 233 -16.31 -10.45 -17.40
CA GLU A 233 -16.02 -10.96 -18.73
C GLU A 233 -15.90 -9.78 -19.69
N ILE A 234 -14.70 -9.59 -20.24
CA ILE A 234 -14.40 -8.42 -21.08
C ILE A 234 -14.14 -8.82 -22.54
N PRO A 235 -14.47 -7.94 -23.51
CA PRO A 235 -14.17 -8.19 -24.92
C PRO A 235 -12.66 -8.18 -25.14
N ARG A 236 -12.14 -9.07 -25.99
CA ARG A 236 -10.69 -9.17 -26.25
C ARG A 236 -10.11 -7.85 -26.78
N GLU A 237 -10.91 -7.12 -27.55
CA GLU A 237 -10.56 -5.86 -28.21
C GLU A 237 -10.29 -4.73 -27.19
N SER A 238 -10.77 -4.86 -25.95
CA SER A 238 -10.45 -3.93 -24.85
C SER A 238 -9.01 -4.07 -24.35
N LEU A 239 -8.31 -5.15 -24.72
CA LEU A 239 -6.96 -5.46 -24.28
C LEU A 239 -5.96 -5.29 -25.41
N LYS A 240 -4.90 -4.53 -25.12
CA LYS A 240 -3.74 -4.41 -26.01
C LYS A 240 -2.54 -5.11 -25.39
N LEU A 241 -2.05 -6.17 -26.03
CA LEU A 241 -0.80 -6.84 -25.65
C LEU A 241 0.39 -5.98 -26.10
N GLU A 242 1.28 -5.60 -25.18
CA GLU A 242 2.39 -4.70 -25.50
C GLU A 242 3.76 -5.36 -25.37
N ARG A 243 4.04 -6.02 -24.24
CA ARG A 243 5.35 -6.63 -23.98
C ARG A 243 5.20 -8.01 -23.37
N ARG A 244 5.80 -9.02 -23.99
CA ARG A 244 5.86 -10.37 -23.40
C ARG A 244 6.72 -10.35 -22.14
N LEU A 245 6.16 -10.80 -21.02
CA LEU A 245 6.82 -10.89 -19.71
C LEU A 245 7.46 -12.27 -19.49
N GLY A 246 6.80 -13.33 -19.95
CA GLY A 246 7.29 -14.70 -19.77
C GLY A 246 6.50 -15.73 -20.56
N ALA A 247 7.02 -16.94 -20.60
CA ALA A 247 6.35 -18.10 -21.18
C ALA A 247 6.55 -19.30 -20.25
N GLY A 248 5.47 -20.06 -20.03
CA GLY A 248 5.44 -21.21 -19.15
C GLY A 248 4.73 -22.40 -19.78
N GLN A 249 4.53 -23.44 -18.96
CA GLN A 249 3.86 -24.67 -19.38
C GLN A 249 2.44 -24.37 -19.90
N PHE A 250 1.70 -23.53 -19.16
CA PHE A 250 0.29 -23.25 -19.38
C PHE A 250 0.00 -22.14 -20.40
N GLY A 251 1.00 -21.36 -20.82
CA GLY A 251 0.74 -20.17 -21.62
C GLY A 251 1.87 -19.16 -21.63
N GLU A 252 1.59 -18.00 -22.22
CA GLU A 252 2.45 -16.83 -22.18
C GLU A 252 1.84 -15.75 -21.27
N VAL A 253 2.69 -14.97 -20.62
CA VAL A 253 2.26 -13.82 -19.82
C VAL A 253 2.76 -12.56 -20.51
N TRP A 254 1.87 -11.58 -20.66
CA TRP A 254 2.09 -10.32 -21.33
C TRP A 254 1.76 -9.16 -20.41
N MET A 255 2.53 -8.08 -20.49
CA MET A 255 2.10 -6.76 -20.06
C MET A 255 1.25 -6.18 -21.17
N GLY A 256 0.08 -5.68 -20.79
CA GLY A 256 -0.82 -5.00 -21.71
C GLY A 256 -1.54 -3.85 -21.05
N VAL A 257 -2.45 -3.25 -21.81
CA VAL A 257 -3.26 -2.11 -21.38
C VAL A 257 -4.74 -2.44 -21.63
N TYR A 258 -5.56 -2.23 -20.60
CA TYR A 258 -7.01 -2.30 -20.66
C TYR A 258 -7.59 -0.91 -20.94
N ASN A 259 -8.46 -0.79 -21.95
CA ASN A 259 -9.13 0.44 -22.38
C ASN A 259 -8.19 1.66 -22.55
N ASN A 260 -6.94 1.43 -22.97
CA ASN A 260 -5.89 2.44 -23.14
C ASN A 260 -5.51 3.25 -21.88
N ASP A 261 -5.98 2.85 -20.70
CA ASP A 261 -5.77 3.59 -19.46
C ASP A 261 -4.99 2.77 -18.42
N ARG A 262 -5.41 1.53 -18.19
CA ARG A 262 -4.90 0.74 -17.07
C ARG A 262 -3.92 -0.34 -17.52
N LYS A 263 -2.70 -0.33 -16.97
CA LYS A 263 -1.74 -1.43 -17.15
C LYS A 263 -2.22 -2.70 -16.44
N VAL A 264 -2.12 -3.82 -17.14
CA VAL A 264 -2.57 -5.14 -16.67
C VAL A 264 -1.58 -6.23 -17.09
N ALA A 265 -1.57 -7.33 -16.35
CA ALA A 265 -0.89 -8.57 -16.74
C ALA A 265 -1.91 -9.53 -17.35
N ILE A 266 -1.63 -10.02 -18.57
CA ILE A 266 -2.51 -10.86 -19.36
C ILE A 266 -1.85 -12.22 -19.56
N LYS A 267 -2.41 -13.25 -18.92
CA LYS A 267 -1.97 -14.65 -19.11
C LYS A 267 -2.80 -15.27 -20.21
N ASN A 268 -2.16 -15.52 -21.35
CA ASN A 268 -2.73 -16.17 -22.52
C ASN A 268 -2.56 -17.69 -22.40
N LEU A 269 -3.65 -18.42 -22.19
CA LEU A 269 -3.63 -19.87 -22.06
C LEU A 269 -3.56 -20.55 -23.44
N LYS A 270 -2.77 -21.61 -23.55
CA LYS A 270 -2.69 -22.39 -24.80
C LYS A 270 -4.03 -23.09 -25.07
N MET A 271 -4.41 -23.18 -26.35
CA MET A 271 -5.60 -23.93 -26.77
C MET A 271 -5.54 -25.38 -26.29
N GLY A 272 -6.66 -25.92 -25.81
CA GLY A 272 -6.76 -27.30 -25.34
C GLY A 272 -6.14 -27.59 -23.97
N THR A 273 -5.72 -26.56 -23.21
CA THR A 273 -5.17 -26.75 -21.85
C THR A 273 -6.24 -27.15 -20.82
N MET A 274 -7.46 -26.62 -20.95
CA MET A 274 -8.61 -26.87 -20.07
C MET A 274 -9.92 -26.53 -20.80
N SER A 275 -11.06 -27.05 -20.33
CA SER A 275 -12.37 -26.62 -20.85
C SER A 275 -12.73 -25.23 -20.31
N VAL A 276 -13.58 -24.48 -21.02
CA VAL A 276 -14.03 -23.15 -20.61
C VAL A 276 -14.79 -23.21 -19.27
N GLU A 277 -15.56 -24.27 -19.03
CA GLU A 277 -16.32 -24.46 -17.80
C GLU A 277 -15.40 -24.69 -16.59
N ALA A 278 -14.37 -25.53 -16.75
CA ALA A 278 -13.38 -25.77 -15.71
C ALA A 278 -12.59 -24.49 -15.40
N PHE A 279 -12.22 -23.74 -16.44
CA PHE A 279 -11.58 -22.43 -16.30
C PHE A 279 -12.43 -21.43 -15.53
N LEU A 280 -13.71 -21.27 -15.92
CA LEU A 280 -14.62 -20.34 -15.27
C LEU A 280 -14.89 -20.70 -13.81
N ALA A 281 -14.94 -21.99 -13.48
CA ALA A 281 -15.03 -22.44 -12.09
C ALA A 281 -13.81 -21.98 -11.27
N GLU A 282 -12.59 -22.18 -11.79
CA GLU A 282 -11.35 -21.73 -11.14
C GLU A 282 -11.27 -20.20 -11.05
N ALA A 283 -11.66 -19.49 -12.11
CA ALA A 283 -11.68 -18.03 -12.14
C ALA A 283 -12.66 -17.43 -11.13
N ASN A 284 -13.87 -18.02 -11.00
CA ASN A 284 -14.85 -17.60 -10.00
C ASN A 284 -14.36 -17.85 -8.56
N MET A 285 -13.57 -18.92 -8.34
CA MET A 285 -12.92 -19.14 -7.05
C MET A 285 -11.89 -18.05 -6.75
N MET A 286 -11.02 -17.73 -7.72
CA MET A 286 -10.03 -16.66 -7.59
C MET A 286 -10.68 -15.29 -7.36
N LYS A 287 -11.83 -15.01 -8.00
CA LYS A 287 -12.59 -13.75 -7.84
C LYS A 287 -12.97 -13.48 -6.38
N ASN A 288 -13.22 -14.53 -5.60
CA ASN A 288 -13.61 -14.43 -4.19
C ASN A 288 -12.41 -14.36 -3.22
N LEU A 289 -11.19 -14.57 -3.70
CA LEU A 289 -9.95 -14.49 -2.92
C LEU A 289 -9.31 -13.10 -3.09
N GLN A 290 -9.97 -12.08 -2.55
CA GLN A 290 -9.48 -10.70 -2.60
C GLN A 290 -8.76 -10.34 -1.31
N HIS A 291 -7.47 -10.02 -1.43
CA HIS A 291 -6.64 -9.60 -0.32
C HIS A 291 -5.48 -8.71 -0.82
N PRO A 292 -5.03 -7.68 -0.06
CA PRO A 292 -3.95 -6.78 -0.49
C PRO A 292 -2.62 -7.48 -0.83
N ARG A 293 -2.39 -8.69 -0.30
CA ARG A 293 -1.18 -9.50 -0.52
C ARG A 293 -1.39 -10.70 -1.46
N LEU A 294 -2.52 -10.76 -2.16
CA LEU A 294 -2.76 -11.70 -3.25
C LEU A 294 -2.86 -10.92 -4.56
N VAL A 295 -2.33 -11.47 -5.65
CA VAL A 295 -2.48 -10.86 -6.97
C VAL A 295 -3.94 -10.87 -7.36
N ARG A 296 -4.50 -9.68 -7.56
CA ARG A 296 -5.90 -9.51 -7.89
C ARG A 296 -6.19 -9.96 -9.32
N LEU A 297 -7.19 -10.81 -9.46
CA LEU A 297 -7.86 -11.11 -10.71
C LEU A 297 -8.87 -10.00 -11.01
N PHE A 298 -8.67 -9.30 -12.13
CA PHE A 298 -9.57 -8.25 -12.59
C PHE A 298 -10.69 -8.81 -13.45
N ALA A 299 -10.32 -9.55 -14.50
CA ALA A 299 -11.26 -10.00 -15.52
C ALA A 299 -10.75 -11.24 -16.25
N VAL A 300 -11.62 -11.82 -17.06
CA VAL A 300 -11.32 -12.93 -17.96
C VAL A 300 -11.83 -12.67 -19.37
N VAL A 301 -11.17 -13.26 -20.36
CA VAL A 301 -11.71 -13.42 -21.72
C VAL A 301 -12.01 -14.90 -21.91
N THR A 302 -13.29 -15.25 -22.01
CA THR A 302 -13.77 -16.64 -22.07
C THR A 302 -13.73 -17.24 -23.48
N GLN A 303 -13.71 -16.39 -24.51
CA GLN A 303 -13.51 -16.84 -25.90
C GLN A 303 -12.07 -17.29 -26.12
N GLU A 304 -11.87 -18.39 -26.85
CA GLU A 304 -10.51 -18.87 -27.15
C GLU A 304 -9.74 -17.88 -28.05
N PRO A 305 -8.42 -17.69 -27.84
CA PRO A 305 -7.65 -18.19 -26.68
C PRO A 305 -8.02 -17.47 -25.37
N ILE A 306 -8.19 -18.24 -24.29
CA ILE A 306 -8.63 -17.72 -22.98
C ILE A 306 -7.56 -16.80 -22.39
N TYR A 307 -7.98 -15.61 -21.90
CA TYR A 307 -7.11 -14.69 -21.16
C TYR A 307 -7.53 -14.57 -19.70
N ILE A 308 -6.53 -14.53 -18.82
CA ILE A 308 -6.69 -14.12 -17.41
C ILE A 308 -6.05 -12.74 -17.28
N VAL A 309 -6.81 -11.76 -16.79
CA VAL A 309 -6.36 -10.37 -16.63
C VAL A 309 -6.19 -10.06 -15.15
N THR A 310 -4.96 -9.76 -14.75
CA THR A 310 -4.58 -9.49 -13.36
C THR A 310 -3.91 -8.13 -13.25
N GLU A 311 -3.70 -7.66 -12.02
CA GLU A 311 -2.86 -6.49 -11.79
C GLU A 311 -1.43 -6.69 -12.30
N TYR A 312 -0.87 -5.64 -12.89
CA TYR A 312 0.51 -5.65 -13.37
C TYR A 312 1.47 -5.30 -12.23
N MET A 313 2.45 -6.18 -11.99
CA MET A 313 3.47 -6.02 -10.96
C MET A 313 4.81 -5.66 -11.63
N GLU A 314 5.26 -4.42 -11.47
CA GLU A 314 6.29 -3.82 -12.32
C GLU A 314 7.67 -4.47 -12.17
N ASN A 315 7.98 -4.95 -10.97
CA ASN A 315 9.27 -5.56 -10.66
C ASN A 315 9.30 -7.08 -10.91
N GLY A 316 8.22 -7.64 -11.45
CA GLY A 316 8.15 -9.06 -11.83
C GLY A 316 8.18 -10.00 -10.63
N SER A 317 8.78 -11.18 -10.80
CA SER A 317 8.85 -12.19 -9.73
C SER A 317 9.87 -11.79 -8.67
N LEU A 318 9.64 -12.19 -7.42
CA LEU A 318 10.54 -11.88 -6.30
C LEU A 318 11.90 -12.52 -6.50
N VAL A 319 11.97 -13.73 -7.05
CA VAL A 319 13.25 -14.41 -7.32
C VAL A 319 14.10 -13.65 -8.35
N ASP A 320 13.47 -13.06 -9.37
CA ASP A 320 14.18 -12.26 -10.37
C ASP A 320 14.55 -10.89 -9.78
N TYR A 321 13.62 -10.27 -9.04
CA TYR A 321 13.84 -8.98 -8.40
C TYR A 321 15.03 -9.02 -7.42
N LEU A 322 15.10 -10.03 -6.54
CA LEU A 322 16.19 -10.20 -5.57
C LEU A 322 17.58 -10.32 -6.23
N LYS A 323 17.64 -10.74 -7.50
CA LYS A 323 18.88 -10.87 -8.28
C LYS A 323 19.26 -9.60 -9.05
N THR A 324 18.40 -8.59 -9.06
CA THR A 324 18.71 -7.28 -9.65
C THR A 324 19.69 -6.50 -8.78
N THR A 325 20.30 -5.44 -9.33
CA THR A 325 21.14 -4.52 -8.55
C THR A 325 20.38 -3.87 -7.40
N GLU A 326 19.10 -3.56 -7.57
CA GLU A 326 18.28 -2.97 -6.51
C GLU A 326 17.93 -4.01 -5.43
N GLY A 327 17.46 -5.19 -5.85
CA GLY A 327 17.08 -6.28 -4.95
C GLY A 327 18.25 -6.84 -4.12
N SER A 328 19.43 -6.98 -4.73
CA SER A 328 20.63 -7.48 -4.05
C SER A 328 21.22 -6.51 -3.01
N ASN A 329 20.81 -5.24 -3.04
CA ASN A 329 21.20 -4.21 -2.06
C ASN A 329 20.14 -4.00 -0.97
N LEU A 330 19.04 -4.77 -0.96
CA LEU A 330 18.02 -4.63 0.06
C LEU A 330 18.55 -4.99 1.46
N PRO A 331 18.30 -4.15 2.47
CA PRO A 331 18.67 -4.45 3.84
C PRO A 331 17.75 -5.51 4.45
N MET A 332 18.23 -6.21 5.47
CA MET A 332 17.52 -7.34 6.09
C MET A 332 16.11 -6.98 6.59
N ASN A 333 15.90 -5.76 7.10
CA ASN A 333 14.58 -5.33 7.55
C ASN A 333 13.55 -5.28 6.43
N VAL A 334 13.96 -4.93 5.20
CA VAL A 334 13.08 -4.95 4.03
C VAL A 334 12.80 -6.38 3.57
N LEU A 335 13.79 -7.27 3.64
CA LEU A 335 13.60 -8.70 3.32
C LEU A 335 12.60 -9.39 4.28
N ILE A 336 12.68 -9.08 5.57
CA ILE A 336 11.74 -9.59 6.58
C ILE A 336 10.35 -8.98 6.37
N GLU A 337 10.25 -7.70 6.00
CA GLU A 337 8.98 -7.08 5.62
C GLU A 337 8.35 -7.76 4.40
N MET A 338 9.13 -8.06 3.36
CA MET A 338 8.65 -8.84 2.20
C MET A 338 8.14 -10.21 2.63
N SER A 339 8.83 -10.87 3.57
CA SER A 339 8.43 -12.15 4.13
C SER A 339 7.11 -12.04 4.91
N SER A 340 6.96 -10.99 5.71
CA SER A 340 5.73 -10.67 6.46
C SER A 340 4.54 -10.46 5.53
N GLN A 341 4.72 -9.69 4.46
CA GLN A 341 3.69 -9.47 3.44
C GLN A 341 3.21 -10.78 2.79
N VAL A 342 4.13 -11.71 2.50
CA VAL A 342 3.75 -13.03 1.96
C VAL A 342 3.02 -13.87 3.02
N ALA A 343 3.48 -13.86 4.27
CA ALA A 343 2.81 -14.55 5.37
C ALA A 343 1.38 -14.04 5.59
N ASP A 344 1.15 -12.73 5.47
CA ASP A 344 -0.17 -12.11 5.56
C ASP A 344 -1.11 -12.59 4.43
N GLY A 345 -0.62 -12.65 3.19
CA GLY A 345 -1.37 -13.25 2.07
C GLY A 345 -1.71 -14.71 2.31
N MET A 346 -0.77 -15.49 2.84
CA MET A 346 -0.98 -16.91 3.14
C MET A 346 -1.86 -17.16 4.37
N ALA A 347 -1.87 -16.25 5.36
CA ALA A 347 -2.78 -16.29 6.50
C ALA A 347 -4.23 -16.09 6.05
N PHE A 348 -4.47 -15.22 5.07
CA PHE A 348 -5.78 -15.10 4.43
C PHE A 348 -6.18 -16.38 3.67
N ILE A 349 -5.25 -17.00 2.93
CA ILE A 349 -5.48 -18.29 2.25
C ILE A 349 -5.83 -19.40 3.27
N GLU A 350 -5.11 -19.48 4.38
CA GLU A 350 -5.37 -20.37 5.51
C GLU A 350 -6.78 -20.14 6.08
N GLN A 351 -7.15 -18.88 6.35
CA GLN A 351 -8.48 -18.52 6.86
C GLN A 351 -9.62 -18.93 5.91
N LYS A 352 -9.37 -18.92 4.60
CA LYS A 352 -10.34 -19.31 3.58
C LYS A 352 -10.38 -20.83 3.34
N ASN A 353 -9.55 -21.62 4.04
CA ASN A 353 -9.37 -23.06 3.85
C ASN A 353 -8.91 -23.43 2.43
N TYR A 354 -7.96 -22.65 1.89
CA TYR A 354 -7.32 -22.92 0.60
C TYR A 354 -5.88 -23.40 0.79
N ILE A 355 -5.36 -24.09 -0.24
CA ILE A 355 -3.95 -24.52 -0.31
C ILE A 355 -3.33 -24.03 -1.61
N HIS A 356 -2.21 -23.33 -1.52
CA HIS A 356 -1.47 -22.79 -2.66
C HIS A 356 -0.73 -23.87 -3.46
N ARG A 357 -0.02 -24.80 -2.80
CA ARG A 357 0.72 -25.95 -3.38
C ARG A 357 2.00 -25.65 -4.17
N ASP A 358 2.27 -24.39 -4.47
CA ASP A 358 3.46 -23.97 -5.24
C ASP A 358 3.99 -22.63 -4.69
N LEU A 359 4.08 -22.51 -3.36
CA LEU A 359 4.59 -21.29 -2.74
C LEU A 359 6.12 -21.23 -2.85
N ARG A 360 6.63 -20.24 -3.58
CA ARG A 360 8.08 -20.00 -3.81
C ARG A 360 8.30 -18.60 -4.37
N ALA A 361 9.53 -18.11 -4.36
CA ALA A 361 9.84 -16.73 -4.78
C ALA A 361 9.50 -16.47 -6.27
N ALA A 362 9.44 -17.50 -7.11
CA ALA A 362 8.98 -17.39 -8.50
C ALA A 362 7.48 -17.06 -8.63
N ASN A 363 6.68 -17.40 -7.63
CA ASN A 363 5.23 -17.17 -7.59
C ASN A 363 4.86 -16.02 -6.63
N ILE A 364 5.83 -15.25 -6.16
CA ILE A 364 5.59 -13.97 -5.49
C ILE A 364 5.92 -12.87 -6.49
N LEU A 365 5.01 -11.94 -6.72
CA LEU A 365 5.24 -10.78 -7.56
C LEU A 365 5.50 -9.52 -6.72
N VAL A 366 6.31 -8.62 -7.26
CA VAL A 366 6.76 -7.39 -6.57
C VAL A 366 6.30 -6.17 -7.37
N SER A 367 5.63 -5.23 -6.70
CA SER A 367 5.26 -3.94 -7.30
C SER A 367 6.45 -2.99 -7.30
N HIS A 368 6.33 -1.86 -8.01
CA HIS A 368 7.31 -0.78 -7.95
C HIS A 368 7.51 -0.21 -6.53
N GLU A 369 6.51 -0.36 -5.64
CA GLU A 369 6.56 0.03 -4.22
C GLU A 369 7.00 -1.12 -3.33
N LEU A 370 7.65 -2.17 -3.85
CA LEU A 370 8.09 -3.34 -3.05
C LEU A 370 6.95 -4.02 -2.30
N ILE A 371 5.72 -3.91 -2.81
CA ILE A 371 4.59 -4.69 -2.31
C ILE A 371 4.70 -6.09 -2.89
N CYS A 372 4.81 -7.08 -2.01
CA CYS A 372 4.82 -8.49 -2.38
C CYS A 372 3.38 -9.02 -2.42
N LYS A 373 3.03 -9.69 -3.51
CA LYS A 373 1.75 -10.37 -3.66
C LYS A 373 1.95 -11.80 -4.12
N VAL A 374 1.22 -12.72 -3.51
CA VAL A 374 1.19 -14.13 -3.87
C VAL A 374 0.41 -14.29 -5.17
N ALA A 375 1.02 -14.90 -6.17
CA ALA A 375 0.45 -15.14 -7.50
C ALA A 375 0.23 -16.64 -7.74
N ASP A 376 -0.40 -16.97 -8.87
CA ASP A 376 -0.60 -18.36 -9.33
C ASP A 376 -1.29 -19.30 -8.32
N PHE A 377 -2.00 -18.74 -7.33
CA PHE A 377 -2.96 -19.48 -6.50
C PHE A 377 -4.20 -19.94 -7.30
N GLY A 378 -4.29 -19.65 -8.60
CA GLY A 378 -5.33 -20.19 -9.49
C GLY A 378 -5.24 -21.70 -9.73
N LEU A 379 -4.14 -22.34 -9.32
CA LEU A 379 -4.01 -23.80 -9.23
C LEU A 379 -4.32 -24.33 -7.82
N ALA A 380 -4.64 -23.44 -6.87
CA ALA A 380 -5.14 -23.80 -5.55
C ALA A 380 -6.51 -24.48 -5.70
N ARG A 381 -6.78 -25.47 -4.87
CA ARG A 381 -8.09 -26.14 -4.85
C ARG A 381 -8.72 -25.96 -3.48
N LEU A 382 -10.03 -25.75 -3.49
CA LEU A 382 -10.87 -25.84 -2.30
C LEU A 382 -10.86 -27.30 -1.82
N ILE A 383 -10.77 -27.49 -0.51
CA ILE A 383 -10.75 -28.81 0.12
C ILE A 383 -11.77 -28.83 1.24
N GLU A 384 -12.60 -29.87 1.27
CA GLU A 384 -13.61 -30.08 2.31
C GLU A 384 -13.00 -30.74 3.56
N ASP A 385 -11.94 -31.54 3.42
CA ASP A 385 -11.33 -32.37 4.48
C ASP A 385 -9.83 -32.07 4.76
N ASN A 386 -9.42 -30.79 4.79
CA ASN A 386 -8.05 -30.29 5.14
C ASN A 386 -6.83 -30.85 4.37
N GLU A 387 -6.98 -31.90 3.56
CA GLU A 387 -5.93 -32.55 2.78
C GLU A 387 -6.38 -32.84 1.34
N TYR A 388 -5.43 -32.82 0.41
CA TYR A 388 -5.64 -33.22 -0.98
C TYR A 388 -4.57 -34.21 -1.45
N THR A 389 -4.99 -35.30 -2.09
CA THR A 389 -4.09 -36.28 -2.71
C THR A 389 -3.93 -36.01 -4.21
N ALA A 390 -2.70 -35.77 -4.66
CA ALA A 390 -2.37 -35.60 -6.07
C ALA A 390 -2.52 -36.91 -6.89
N ARG A 391 -2.78 -36.78 -8.19
CA ARG A 391 -2.79 -37.92 -9.14
C ARG A 391 -1.36 -38.37 -9.46
N GLU A 392 -1.17 -39.67 -9.71
CA GLU A 392 0.12 -40.23 -10.14
C GLU A 392 0.68 -39.49 -11.37
N GLY A 393 1.98 -39.13 -11.32
CA GLY A 393 2.70 -38.49 -12.44
C GLY A 393 2.71 -36.96 -12.46
N ALA A 394 2.14 -36.30 -11.44
CA ALA A 394 2.20 -34.84 -11.33
C ALA A 394 3.63 -34.34 -11.03
N LYS A 395 4.07 -33.30 -11.77
CA LYS A 395 5.40 -32.67 -11.59
C LYS A 395 5.28 -31.50 -10.62
N PHE A 396 6.03 -31.54 -9.53
CA PHE A 396 6.08 -30.48 -8.51
C PHE A 396 7.52 -30.00 -8.30
N PRO A 397 7.72 -28.77 -7.80
CA PRO A 397 9.06 -28.24 -7.52
C PRO A 397 9.64 -28.86 -6.24
N ILE A 398 10.22 -30.06 -6.38
CA ILE A 398 10.71 -30.93 -5.29
C ILE A 398 11.42 -30.19 -4.15
N LYS A 399 12.26 -29.19 -4.44
CA LYS A 399 13.03 -28.46 -3.43
C LYS A 399 12.19 -27.58 -2.48
N TRP A 400 10.96 -27.25 -2.86
CA TRP A 400 10.01 -26.49 -2.04
C TRP A 400 8.94 -27.37 -1.43
N THR A 401 8.74 -28.58 -1.94
CA THR A 401 7.65 -29.46 -1.55
C THR A 401 7.97 -30.17 -0.23
N ALA A 402 6.98 -30.24 0.67
CA ALA A 402 7.10 -30.94 1.96
C ALA A 402 7.24 -32.46 1.77
N PRO A 403 7.92 -33.19 2.69
CA PRO A 403 8.15 -34.63 2.56
C PRO A 403 6.87 -35.45 2.40
N GLU A 404 5.79 -35.13 3.13
CA GLU A 404 4.51 -35.82 3.02
C GLU A 404 3.83 -35.60 1.66
N ALA A 405 4.01 -34.41 1.07
CA ALA A 405 3.51 -34.08 -0.26
C ALA A 405 4.33 -34.77 -1.36
N ILE A 406 5.64 -34.96 -1.16
CA ILE A 406 6.50 -35.73 -2.09
C ILE A 406 6.15 -37.22 -2.05
N ASN A 407 6.06 -37.79 -0.84
CA ASN A 407 5.98 -39.25 -0.66
C ASN A 407 4.57 -39.80 -0.87
N TYR A 408 3.56 -39.06 -0.43
CA TYR A 408 2.17 -39.52 -0.40
C TYR A 408 1.24 -38.65 -1.26
N GLY A 409 1.76 -37.57 -1.85
CA GLY A 409 0.94 -36.62 -2.59
C GLY A 409 -0.02 -35.84 -1.70
N THR A 410 0.18 -35.80 -0.38
CA THR A 410 -0.68 -35.13 0.61
C THR A 410 -0.33 -33.65 0.70
N PHE A 411 -1.20 -32.80 0.15
CA PHE A 411 -1.08 -31.34 0.26
C PHE A 411 -2.05 -30.82 1.31
N SER A 412 -1.52 -30.07 2.27
CA SER A 412 -2.24 -29.36 3.33
C SER A 412 -1.72 -27.92 3.43
N ILE A 413 -2.41 -27.03 4.17
CA ILE A 413 -1.84 -25.71 4.50
C ILE A 413 -0.49 -25.85 5.22
N LYS A 414 -0.26 -26.94 5.96
CA LYS A 414 1.02 -27.25 6.62
C LYS A 414 2.13 -27.61 5.63
N SER A 415 1.80 -28.14 4.45
CA SER A 415 2.77 -28.31 3.36
C SER A 415 3.15 -26.97 2.70
N ASP A 416 2.23 -25.99 2.68
CA ASP A 416 2.56 -24.61 2.29
C ASP A 416 3.44 -23.91 3.34
N VAL A 417 3.24 -24.19 4.64
CA VAL A 417 4.12 -23.68 5.71
C VAL A 417 5.56 -24.17 5.53
N TRP A 418 5.76 -25.42 5.13
CA TRP A 418 7.09 -25.92 4.75
C TRP A 418 7.68 -25.12 3.58
N SER A 419 6.89 -24.93 2.53
CA SER A 419 7.25 -24.18 1.34
C SER A 419 7.63 -22.72 1.69
N PHE A 420 6.91 -22.11 2.64
CA PHE A 420 7.22 -20.78 3.17
C PHE A 420 8.58 -20.76 3.88
N GLY A 421 8.92 -21.78 4.67
CA GLY A 421 10.27 -21.90 5.25
C GLY A 421 11.36 -21.90 4.18
N ILE A 422 11.15 -22.60 3.05
CA ILE A 422 12.07 -22.59 1.91
C ILE A 422 12.09 -21.20 1.24
N LEU A 423 10.94 -20.56 1.05
CA LEU A 423 10.86 -19.19 0.54
C LEU A 423 11.66 -18.19 1.39
N LEU A 424 11.61 -18.30 2.73
CA LEU A 424 12.43 -17.45 3.60
C LEU A 424 13.92 -17.61 3.28
N THR A 425 14.40 -18.83 2.96
CA THR A 425 15.79 -19.03 2.54
C THR A 425 16.10 -18.35 1.22
N GLU A 426 15.19 -18.40 0.24
CA GLU A 426 15.37 -17.68 -1.02
C GLU A 426 15.47 -16.17 -0.77
N ILE A 427 14.61 -15.62 0.09
CA ILE A 427 14.57 -14.19 0.42
C ILE A 427 15.90 -13.74 1.05
N VAL A 428 16.34 -14.40 2.13
CA VAL A 428 17.57 -13.98 2.85
C VAL A 428 18.84 -14.24 2.05
N THR A 429 18.80 -15.17 1.08
CA THR A 429 19.95 -15.46 0.21
C THR A 429 19.87 -14.77 -1.14
N TYR A 430 18.95 -13.83 -1.33
CA TYR A 430 18.80 -13.05 -2.57
C TYR A 430 18.52 -13.92 -3.81
N GLY A 431 17.61 -14.87 -3.67
CA GLY A 431 17.11 -15.73 -4.75
C GLY A 431 18.04 -16.90 -5.12
N ARG A 432 18.97 -17.30 -4.25
CA ARG A 432 19.75 -18.53 -4.46
C ARG A 432 18.81 -19.73 -4.48
N ILE A 433 19.15 -20.72 -5.31
CA ILE A 433 18.39 -21.96 -5.38
C ILE A 433 18.51 -22.73 -4.06
N PRO A 434 17.41 -23.26 -3.49
CA PRO A 434 17.47 -24.09 -2.29
C PRO A 434 18.34 -25.34 -2.51
N TYR A 435 18.91 -25.85 -1.42
CA TYR A 435 19.80 -27.01 -1.43
C TYR A 435 20.89 -26.89 -2.51
N PRO A 436 21.78 -25.87 -2.40
CA PRO A 436 22.78 -25.61 -3.42
C PRO A 436 23.69 -26.83 -3.60
N GLY A 437 23.94 -27.21 -4.86
CA GLY A 437 24.75 -28.38 -5.20
C GLY A 437 24.02 -29.74 -5.13
N MET A 438 22.77 -29.80 -4.69
CA MET A 438 21.98 -31.04 -4.64
C MET A 438 20.97 -31.13 -5.79
N SER A 439 20.87 -32.30 -6.42
CA SER A 439 19.83 -32.69 -7.37
C SER A 439 18.52 -33.05 -6.64
N ASN A 440 17.40 -33.12 -7.37
CA ASN A 440 16.11 -33.46 -6.76
C ASN A 440 16.10 -34.82 -6.02
N PRO A 441 16.65 -35.93 -6.57
CA PRO A 441 16.73 -37.20 -5.84
C PRO A 441 17.59 -37.11 -4.57
N GLU A 442 18.70 -36.36 -4.62
CA GLU A 442 19.56 -36.16 -3.45
C GLU A 442 18.85 -35.38 -2.36
N VAL A 443 18.05 -34.36 -2.72
CA VAL A 443 17.24 -33.62 -1.74
C VAL A 443 16.26 -34.55 -1.03
N ILE A 444 15.52 -35.38 -1.79
CA ILE A 444 14.57 -36.35 -1.22
C ILE A 444 15.29 -37.29 -0.23
N GLN A 445 16.39 -37.91 -0.66
CA GLN A 445 17.15 -38.83 0.18
C GLN A 445 17.71 -38.17 1.46
N ASN A 446 18.14 -36.90 1.37
CA ASN A 446 18.66 -36.19 2.53
C ASN A 446 17.54 -35.78 3.49
N LEU A 447 16.37 -35.36 2.99
CA LEU A 447 15.21 -35.05 3.82
C LEU A 447 14.74 -36.26 4.63
N GLU A 448 14.73 -37.46 4.03
CA GLU A 448 14.45 -38.73 4.73
C GLU A 448 15.44 -39.04 5.86
N ARG A 449 16.68 -38.52 5.76
CA ARG A 449 17.71 -38.59 6.81
C ARG A 449 17.64 -37.43 7.79
N SER A 450 16.52 -36.70 7.81
CA SER A 450 16.28 -35.52 8.64
C SER A 450 17.24 -34.37 8.42
N TYR A 451 17.91 -34.31 7.26
CA TYR A 451 18.71 -33.15 6.88
C TYR A 451 17.82 -31.91 6.73
N ARG A 452 18.33 -30.75 7.13
CA ARG A 452 17.77 -29.42 6.85
C ARG A 452 18.91 -28.50 6.41
N MET A 453 18.61 -27.49 5.60
CA MET A 453 19.63 -26.53 5.16
C MET A 453 20.24 -25.81 6.38
N PRO A 454 21.56 -25.59 6.41
CA PRO A 454 22.18 -24.81 7.47
C PRO A 454 21.74 -23.34 7.42
N GLN A 455 21.93 -22.64 8.54
CA GLN A 455 21.68 -21.21 8.64
C GLN A 455 22.51 -20.42 7.60
N PRO A 456 21.88 -19.55 6.79
CA PRO A 456 22.62 -18.68 5.88
C PRO A 456 23.48 -17.64 6.64
N ASP A 457 24.63 -17.27 6.07
CA ASP A 457 25.65 -16.41 6.71
C ASP A 457 25.11 -15.05 7.20
N ASN A 458 24.14 -14.47 6.50
CA ASN A 458 23.54 -13.18 6.81
C ASN A 458 22.22 -13.29 7.59
N CYS A 459 21.80 -14.49 7.98
CA CYS A 459 20.52 -14.75 8.65
C CYS A 459 20.70 -14.76 10.18
N SER A 460 19.80 -14.10 10.91
CA SER A 460 19.81 -14.14 12.38
C SER A 460 19.27 -15.47 12.92
N ASP A 461 19.69 -15.86 14.12
CA ASP A 461 19.24 -17.09 14.78
C ASP A 461 17.72 -17.12 14.97
N ALA A 462 17.12 -15.96 15.24
CA ALA A 462 15.68 -15.81 15.38
C ALA A 462 14.94 -16.14 14.07
N LEU A 463 15.41 -15.63 12.92
CA LEU A 463 14.79 -15.91 11.62
C LEU A 463 15.05 -17.35 11.17
N TYR A 464 16.25 -17.88 11.42
CA TYR A 464 16.55 -19.28 11.14
C TYR A 464 15.71 -20.24 11.99
N SER A 465 15.47 -19.90 13.26
CA SER A 465 14.56 -20.65 14.13
C SER A 465 13.15 -20.74 13.52
N ILE A 466 12.62 -19.66 12.94
CA ILE A 466 11.34 -19.67 12.23
C ILE A 466 11.38 -20.68 11.07
N MET A 467 12.44 -20.68 10.25
CA MET A 467 12.61 -21.66 9.16
C MET A 467 12.62 -23.10 9.68
N CYS A 468 13.32 -23.38 10.78
CA CYS A 468 13.34 -24.71 11.39
C CYS A 468 11.96 -25.15 11.92
N HIS A 469 11.15 -24.24 12.44
CA HIS A 469 9.77 -24.54 12.85
C HIS A 469 8.88 -24.85 11.63
N CYS A 470 9.06 -24.16 10.51
CA CYS A 470 8.39 -24.49 9.25
C CYS A 470 8.76 -25.89 8.73
N TRP A 471 10.00 -26.37 8.98
CA TRP A 471 10.49 -27.65 8.49
C TRP A 471 10.40 -28.81 9.48
N LYS A 472 9.51 -28.72 10.48
CA LYS A 472 9.19 -29.86 11.35
C LYS A 472 8.68 -31.03 10.53
N GLU A 473 9.13 -32.23 10.89
CA GLU A 473 8.78 -33.46 10.18
C GLU A 473 7.27 -33.70 10.25
N ASN A 474 6.71 -33.66 11.47
CA ASN A 474 5.28 -33.72 11.70
C ASN A 474 4.59 -32.42 11.23
N PRO A 475 3.67 -32.46 10.25
CA PRO A 475 2.98 -31.26 9.76
C PRO A 475 2.23 -30.49 10.85
N GLU A 476 1.68 -31.18 11.85
CA GLU A 476 0.92 -30.56 12.94
C GLU A 476 1.79 -29.74 13.91
N GLU A 477 3.09 -29.99 13.94
CA GLU A 477 4.04 -29.20 14.74
C GLU A 477 4.49 -27.90 14.03
N ARG A 478 4.14 -27.73 12.75
CA ARG A 478 4.47 -26.53 12.00
C ARG A 478 3.53 -25.39 12.42
N PRO A 479 4.00 -24.14 12.50
CA PRO A 479 3.18 -23.01 12.91
C PRO A 479 2.01 -22.73 11.94
N THR A 480 1.07 -21.89 12.34
CA THR A 480 0.06 -21.32 11.42
C THR A 480 0.64 -20.12 10.68
N PHE A 481 0.06 -19.75 9.55
CA PHE A 481 0.46 -18.53 8.85
C PHE A 481 0.09 -17.28 9.65
N GLU A 482 -1.01 -17.30 10.40
CA GLU A 482 -1.33 -16.22 11.35
C GLU A 482 -0.20 -15.98 12.36
N TYR A 483 0.34 -17.05 12.95
CA TYR A 483 1.47 -16.94 13.87
C TYR A 483 2.72 -16.40 13.16
N LEU A 484 3.05 -16.94 11.98
CA LEU A 484 4.21 -16.50 11.19
C LEU A 484 4.12 -15.01 10.82
N ARG A 485 2.94 -14.54 10.39
CA ARG A 485 2.70 -13.13 10.11
C ARG A 485 3.01 -12.27 11.34
N ASN A 486 2.39 -12.57 12.48
CA ASN A 486 2.56 -11.76 13.69
C ASN A 486 4.03 -11.72 14.15
N VAL A 487 4.74 -12.85 14.08
CA VAL A 487 6.17 -12.91 14.46
C VAL A 487 7.05 -12.09 13.51
N LEU A 488 6.76 -12.10 12.21
CA LEU A 488 7.53 -11.35 11.21
C LEU A 488 7.21 -9.85 11.24
N GLU A 489 5.95 -9.46 11.49
CA GLU A 489 5.56 -8.07 11.73
C GLU A 489 6.28 -7.50 12.96
N ASP A 490 6.39 -8.29 14.03
CA ASP A 490 6.98 -7.86 15.30
C ASP A 490 8.50 -8.07 15.42
N PHE A 491 9.15 -8.46 14.33
CA PHE A 491 10.53 -8.96 14.35
C PHE A 491 11.54 -7.92 14.87
N PHE A 492 11.41 -6.66 14.43
CA PHE A 492 12.30 -5.56 14.86
C PHE A 492 11.75 -4.74 16.02
N THR A 493 10.43 -4.74 16.18
CA THR A 493 9.69 -4.13 17.28
C THR A 493 10.09 -4.77 18.61
N SER A 494 10.32 -6.08 18.64
CA SER A 494 10.83 -6.81 19.81
C SER A 494 12.34 -6.64 20.07
N THR A 495 13.11 -6.08 19.13
CA THR A 495 14.58 -6.03 19.20
C THR A 495 15.21 -4.62 19.18
N GLU A 496 14.49 -3.55 18.79
CA GLU A 496 14.99 -2.15 18.79
C GLU A 496 14.04 -1.13 19.45
N ARG A 497 14.56 0.04 19.88
CA ARG A 497 13.75 1.17 20.38
C ARG A 497 12.91 1.76 19.26
N GLN A 498 11.61 1.45 19.26
CA GLN A 498 10.69 1.73 18.16
C GLN A 498 10.38 3.22 17.94
N TYR A 499 10.31 4.02 18.99
CA TYR A 499 9.90 5.43 18.91
C TYR A 499 10.94 6.31 19.60
N GLN A 500 11.10 7.52 19.09
CA GLN A 500 11.82 8.56 19.83
C GLN A 500 10.94 9.02 21.00
N GLU A 501 11.53 9.12 22.20
CA GLU A 501 10.85 9.61 23.41
C GLU A 501 10.76 11.14 23.46
#